data_AF-A0A7J6PL10-F1
#
_entry.id   AF-A0A7J6PL10-F1
#
_cell.length_a   1.000
_cell.length_b   1.000
_cell.length_c   1.000
_cell.angle_alpha   90.00
_cell.angle_beta   90.00
_cell.angle_gamma   90.00
#
_symmetry.space_group_name_H-M   'P 1'
#
loop_
_entity.id
_entity.type
_entity.pdbx_description
1 polymer ?
#
loop_
_entity_poly.entity_id
_entity_poly.type
_entity_poly.pdbx_seq_one_letter_code
_entity_poly.pdbx_strand_id
1 'polypeptide(L)'
;MGYGELWSARILCGILKRIGVRAMVVDGRKIIYLEEGSDRVDWERSGMKMAEVEREAMEFEVVIITGFVASEASGAPTTLKRNGSDLSASIIARLLSDQ
;
A
#
# COMPACT_ATOMS: atom_id res chain seq x y z
N MET A 1 -9.86 9.44 6.86
CA MET A 1 -9.32 8.57 7.93
C MET A 1 -8.06 7.87 7.38
N GLY A 2 -7.09 7.48 8.21
CA GLY A 2 -5.82 6.89 7.73
C GLY A 2 -4.64 7.86 7.55
N TYR A 3 -4.72 9.07 8.12
CA TYR A 3 -3.63 10.06 8.00
C TYR A 3 -2.44 9.73 8.91
N GLY A 4 -2.65 9.00 10.02
CA GLY A 4 -1.58 8.67 10.96
C GLY A 4 -0.52 7.78 10.32
N GLU A 5 -0.98 6.83 9.51
CA GLU A 5 -0.20 5.87 8.74
C GLU A 5 0.62 6.57 7.65
N LEU A 6 0.01 7.57 6.99
CA LEU A 6 0.73 8.39 6.02
C LEU A 6 1.82 9.25 6.68
N TRP A 7 1.54 9.83 7.85
CA TRP A 7 2.53 10.61 8.59
C TRP A 7 3.67 9.73 9.10
N SER A 8 3.38 8.57 9.68
CA SER A 8 4.40 7.64 10.16
C SER A 8 5.28 7.12 9.02
N ALA A 9 4.69 6.78 7.87
CA ALA A 9 5.44 6.38 6.68
C ALA A 9 6.36 7.51 6.16
N ARG A 10 5.89 8.77 6.15
CA ARG A 10 6.71 9.92 5.77
C ARG A 10 7.87 10.17 6.73
N ILE A 11 7.65 10.02 8.04
CA ILE A 11 8.72 10.14 9.04
C ILE A 11 9.78 9.06 8.80
N LEU A 12 9.37 7.80 8.65
CA LEU A 12 10.28 6.68 8.37
C LEU A 12 11.07 6.91 7.08
N CYS A 13 10.41 7.34 6.01
CA CYS A 13 11.06 7.66 4.74
C CYS A 13 12.11 8.76 4.90
N GLY A 14 11.80 9.81 5.67
CA GLY A 14 12.75 10.89 5.96
C GLY A 14 13.98 10.40 6.72
N ILE A 15 13.79 9.49 7.68
CA ILE A 15 14.90 8.86 8.42
C ILE A 15 15.77 8.02 7.49
N LEU A 16 15.18 7.17 6.64
CA LEU A 16 15.91 6.34 5.67
C LEU A 16 16.71 7.20 4.69
N LYS A 17 16.10 8.25 4.13
CA LYS A 17 16.79 9.20 3.25
C LYS A 17 17.96 9.88 3.95
N ARG A 18 17.80 10.26 5.23
CA ARG A 18 18.86 10.89 6.01
C ARG A 18 20.08 9.98 6.23
N ILE A 19 19.88 8.67 6.28
CA ILE A 19 20.98 7.69 6.39
C ILE A 19 21.49 7.19 5.03
N GLY A 20 21.09 7.83 3.93
CA GLY A 20 21.58 7.55 2.58
C GLY A 20 20.81 6.49 1.79
N VAL A 21 19.68 6.00 2.32
CA VAL A 21 18.85 5.00 1.63
C VAL A 21 17.87 5.69 0.68
N ARG A 22 17.84 5.26 -0.60
CA ARG A 22 16.83 5.72 -1.56
C ARG A 22 15.49 5.08 -1.22
N ALA A 23 14.66 5.80 -0.48
CA ALA A 23 13.33 5.32 -0.08
C ALA A 23 12.18 6.11 -0.72
N MET A 24 11.05 5.45 -0.97
CA MET A 24 9.79 6.08 -1.37
C MET A 24 8.63 5.68 -0.47
N VAL A 25 7.58 6.50 -0.42
CA VAL A 25 6.32 6.19 0.28
C VAL A 25 5.23 5.96 -0.74
N VAL A 26 4.50 4.86 -0.57
CA VAL A 26 3.30 4.54 -1.35
C VAL A 26 2.11 4.49 -0.40
N ASP A 27 1.06 5.18 -0.79
CA ASP A 27 -0.21 5.13 -0.10
C ASP A 27 -0.92 3.81 -0.46
N GLY A 28 -1.20 2.97 0.54
CA GLY A 28 -1.85 1.67 0.36
C GLY A 28 -3.19 1.75 -0.36
N ARG A 29 -3.89 2.90 -0.31
CA ARG A 29 -5.12 3.17 -1.06
C ARG A 29 -4.91 3.18 -2.58
N LYS A 30 -3.67 3.38 -3.04
CA LYS A 30 -3.34 3.31 -4.47
C LYS A 30 -3.15 1.87 -4.96
N ILE A 31 -3.00 0.91 -4.04
CA ILE A 31 -2.74 -0.50 -4.37
C ILE A 31 -3.94 -1.36 -4.03
N ILE A 32 -4.44 -1.29 -2.80
CA ILE A 32 -5.45 -2.23 -2.27
C ILE A 32 -6.83 -1.70 -2.61
N TYR A 33 -7.51 -2.35 -3.56
CA TYR A 33 -8.90 -2.09 -3.92
C TYR A 33 -9.80 -3.22 -3.43
N LEU A 34 -10.99 -2.86 -2.96
CA LEU A 34 -12.03 -3.80 -2.56
C LEU A 34 -13.07 -3.98 -3.67
N GLU A 35 -13.63 -5.19 -3.76
CA GLU A 35 -14.76 -5.50 -4.64
C GLU A 35 -15.99 -4.66 -4.24
N GLU A 36 -16.87 -4.36 -5.20
CA GLU A 36 -18.06 -3.54 -4.95
C GLU A 36 -18.99 -4.18 -3.91
N GLY A 37 -19.36 -3.42 -2.89
CA GLY A 37 -20.28 -3.86 -1.84
C GLY A 37 -19.72 -4.95 -0.92
N SER A 38 -18.40 -5.21 -0.91
CA SER A 38 -17.79 -6.22 -0.06
C SER A 38 -16.47 -5.77 0.59
N ASP A 39 -16.03 -6.52 1.61
CA ASP A 39 -14.71 -6.35 2.24
C ASP A 39 -13.63 -7.22 1.57
N ARG A 40 -13.92 -7.84 0.41
CA ARG A 40 -12.98 -8.69 -0.33
C ARG A 40 -12.06 -7.86 -1.20
N VAL A 41 -10.81 -8.29 -1.35
CA VAL A 41 -9.83 -7.65 -2.23
C VAL A 41 -10.15 -7.96 -3.69
N ASP A 42 -10.21 -6.92 -4.50
CA ASP A 42 -10.17 -7.02 -5.96
C ASP A 42 -8.72 -7.30 -6.38
N TRP A 43 -8.40 -8.58 -6.54
CA TRP A 43 -7.04 -9.05 -6.82
C TRP A 43 -6.53 -8.61 -8.20
N GLU A 44 -7.41 -8.53 -9.20
CA GLU A 44 -7.03 -8.12 -10.56
C GLU A 44 -6.63 -6.64 -10.57
N ARG A 45 -7.49 -5.76 -10.05
CA ARG A 45 -7.20 -4.33 -9.97
C ARG A 45 -6.02 -4.03 -9.06
N SER A 46 -5.95 -4.70 -7.92
CA SER A 46 -4.85 -4.49 -6.96
C SER A 46 -3.52 -4.99 -7.52
N GLY A 47 -3.52 -6.09 -8.29
CA GLY A 47 -2.35 -6.60 -9.00
C GLY A 47 -1.83 -5.63 -10.07
N MET A 48 -2.72 -5.11 -10.92
CA MET A 48 -2.35 -4.09 -11.91
C MET A 48 -1.71 -2.85 -11.26
N LYS A 49 -2.30 -2.40 -10.15
CA LYS A 49 -1.81 -1.24 -9.40
C LYS A 49 -0.50 -1.51 -8.67
N MET A 50 -0.29 -2.73 -8.17
CA MET A 50 0.99 -3.13 -7.61
C MET A 50 2.08 -3.14 -8.68
N ALA A 51 1.80 -3.67 -9.88
CA ALA A 51 2.76 -3.67 -10.98
C ALA A 51 3.14 -2.24 -11.45
N GLU A 52 2.21 -1.28 -11.38
CA GLU A 52 2.52 0.15 -11.57
C GLU A 52 3.52 0.65 -10.52
N VAL A 53 3.28 0.34 -9.24
CA VAL A 53 4.16 0.72 -8.13
C VAL A 53 5.55 0.07 -8.26
N GLU A 54 5.65 -1.19 -8.68
CA GLU A 54 6.93 -1.86 -8.89
C GLU A 54 7.76 -1.19 -9.98
N ARG A 55 7.13 -0.76 -11.07
CA ARG A 55 7.83 -0.01 -12.12
C ARG A 55 8.36 1.33 -11.61
N GLU A 56 7.58 2.04 -10.81
CA GLU A 56 8.02 3.29 -10.17
C GLU A 56 9.11 3.04 -9.11
N ALA A 57 9.09 1.88 -8.46
CA ALA A 57 10.00 1.51 -7.39
C ALA A 57 11.40 1.10 -7.86
N MET A 58 11.63 0.89 -9.16
CA MET A 58 12.89 0.37 -9.71
C MET A 58 14.14 1.21 -9.31
N GLU A 59 13.97 2.51 -9.06
CA GLU A 59 15.08 3.40 -8.67
C GLU A 59 15.32 3.47 -7.15
N PHE A 60 14.46 2.84 -6.35
CA PHE A 60 14.45 2.90 -4.90
C PHE A 60 14.92 1.58 -4.28
N GLU A 61 15.63 1.70 -3.16
CA GLU A 61 16.09 0.55 -2.37
C GLU A 61 15.02 0.08 -1.39
N VAL A 62 14.18 1.01 -0.92
CA VAL A 62 13.10 0.71 0.06
C VAL A 62 11.81 1.39 -0.35
N VAL A 63 10.74 0.61 -0.41
CA VAL A 63 9.37 1.10 -0.60
C VAL A 63 8.59 0.94 0.71
N ILE A 64 8.08 2.04 1.24
CA ILE A 64 7.25 2.06 2.45
C ILE A 64 5.79 2.17 2.02
N ILE A 65 5.01 1.11 2.25
CA ILE A 65 3.58 1.09 1.93
C ILE A 65 2.77 1.29 3.21
N THR A 66 1.82 2.23 3.22
CA THR A 66 0.95 2.42 4.39
C THR A 66 -0.02 1.25 4.54
N GLY A 67 -0.08 0.64 5.73
CA GLY A 67 -1.06 -0.40 6.06
C GLY A 67 -2.42 0.17 6.48
N PHE A 68 -3.36 -0.74 6.82
CA PHE A 68 -4.72 -0.46 7.33
C PHE A 68 -5.69 0.24 6.36
N VAL A 69 -5.19 1.09 5.47
CA VAL A 69 -5.97 1.85 4.49
C VAL A 69 -6.15 1.08 3.18
N ALA A 70 -7.33 1.24 2.56
CA ALA A 70 -7.68 0.65 1.26
C ALA A 70 -8.61 1.60 0.49
N SER A 71 -8.93 1.24 -0.76
CA SER A 71 -9.91 1.93 -1.58
C SER A 71 -11.11 1.02 -1.87
N GLU A 72 -12.31 1.57 -1.84
CA GLU A 72 -13.49 0.89 -2.38
C GLU A 72 -13.38 0.78 -3.91
N ALA A 73 -14.28 0.00 -4.54
CA ALA A 73 -14.39 -0.09 -5.99
C ALA A 73 -14.55 1.29 -6.66
N SER A 74 -15.23 2.23 -6.01
CA SER A 74 -15.40 3.62 -6.47
C SER A 74 -14.13 4.48 -6.38
N GLY A 75 -13.08 4.00 -5.71
CA GLY A 75 -11.88 4.77 -5.35
C GLY A 75 -12.03 5.60 -4.08
N ALA A 76 -13.17 5.54 -3.40
CA ALA A 76 -13.35 6.19 -2.11
C ALA A 76 -12.43 5.55 -1.04
N PRO A 77 -11.82 6.35 -0.15
CA PRO A 77 -10.94 5.83 0.89
C PRO A 77 -11.73 5.04 1.95
N THR A 78 -11.25 3.85 2.27
CA THR A 78 -11.82 2.97 3.31
C THR A 78 -10.70 2.32 4.15
N THR A 79 -11.05 1.45 5.09
CA THR A 79 -10.10 0.75 5.95
C THR A 79 -10.39 -0.75 5.98
N LEU A 80 -9.34 -1.55 6.20
CA LEU A 80 -9.42 -3.01 6.33
C LEU A 80 -9.92 -3.46 7.73
N LYS A 81 -10.41 -2.53 8.55
CA LYS A 81 -10.96 -2.78 9.90
C LYS A 81 -9.93 -3.47 10.82
N ARG A 82 -10.34 -4.51 11.57
CA ARG A 82 -9.49 -5.14 12.61
C ARG A 82 -8.27 -5.84 11.98
N ASN A 83 -7.11 -5.68 12.60
CA ASN A 83 -5.81 -6.19 12.12
C ASN A 83 -5.45 -5.69 10.70
N GLY A 84 -5.93 -4.50 10.33
CA GLY A 84 -5.78 -4.01 8.96
C GLY A 84 -4.34 -3.85 8.50
N SER A 85 -3.38 -3.58 9.38
CA SER A 85 -1.96 -3.51 9.00
C SER A 85 -1.35 -4.87 8.69
N ASP A 86 -1.64 -5.91 9.49
CA ASP A 86 -1.18 -7.28 9.25
C ASP A 86 -1.82 -7.86 7.98
N LEU A 87 -3.10 -7.55 7.79
CA LEU A 87 -3.83 -7.90 6.58
C LEU A 87 -3.25 -7.19 5.35
N SER A 88 -2.93 -5.89 5.44
CA SER A 88 -2.25 -5.17 4.36
C SER A 88 -0.93 -5.85 3.98
N ALA A 89 -0.09 -6.22 4.96
CA ALA A 89 1.17 -6.88 4.68
C ALA A 89 0.98 -8.22 3.95
N SER A 90 -0.02 -9.00 4.37
CA SER A 90 -0.36 -10.29 3.74
C SER A 90 -0.89 -10.12 2.31
N ILE A 91 -1.72 -9.11 2.06
CA ILE A 91 -2.22 -8.76 0.71
C ILE A 91 -1.06 -8.37 -0.20
N ILE A 92 -0.19 -7.45 0.23
CA ILE A 92 0.96 -7.02 -0.57
C ILE A 92 1.91 -8.18 -0.86
N ALA A 93 2.20 -9.03 0.13
CA ALA A 93 3.05 -10.20 -0.07
C ALA A 93 2.48 -11.15 -1.14
N ARG A 94 1.15 -11.36 -1.15
CA ARG A 94 0.49 -12.13 -2.20
C ARG A 94 0.60 -11.48 -3.58
N LEU A 95 0.33 -10.18 -3.68
CA LEU A 95 0.40 -9.44 -4.95
C LEU A 95 1.81 -9.45 -5.58
N LEU A 96 2.85 -9.54 -4.74
CA LEU A 96 4.24 -9.70 -5.18
C LEU A 96 4.60 -11.13 -5.58
N SER A 97 3.83 -12.14 -5.12
CA SER A 97 4.11 -13.56 -5.37
C SER A 97 3.32 -14.13 -6.54
N ASP A 98 2.16 -13.55 -6.87
CA ASP A 98 1.28 -13.98 -7.95
C ASP A 98 1.71 -13.43 -9.34
N GLN A 99 3.03 -13.27 -9.58
CA GLN A 99 3.60 -12.82 -10.85
C GLN A 99 4.21 -13.94 -11.69
#